data_AF-A0A9D7FWL4-F1
#
_entry.id   AF-A0A9D7FWL4-F1
#
_cell.length_a   1.000
_cell.length_b   1.000
_cell.length_c   1.000
_cell.angle_alpha   90.00
_cell.angle_beta   90.00
_cell.angle_gamma   90.00
#
_symmetry.space_group_name_H-M   'P 1'
#
loop_
_entity.id
_entity.type
_entity.pdbx_description
1 polymer ?
#
loop_
_entity_poly.entity_id
_entity_poly.type
_entity_poly.pdbx_seq_one_letter_code
_entity_poly.pdbx_strand_id
1 'polypeptide(L)' 'MIATTDVGPRIIHFGFAGGQNLFKVFNETRGLVDGEDWRNYGGHRLWHAPESIPRTYFPDNTPVQFEGEKNFLS' A
#
# COMPACT_ATOMS: atom_id res chain seq x y z
N MET A 1 -9.67 7.39 4.80
CA MET A 1 -8.51 6.52 4.49
C MET A 1 -8.88 5.65 3.30
N ILE A 2 -7.94 5.36 2.40
CA ILE A 2 -8.13 4.42 1.29
C ILE A 2 -6.99 3.38 1.34
N ALA A 3 -7.36 2.10 1.36
CA ALA A 3 -6.46 0.97 1.18
C ALA A 3 -6.69 0.37 -0.21
N THR A 4 -5.63 -0.17 -0.82
CA THR A 4 -5.72 -0.87 -2.11
C THR A 4 -5.70 -2.39 -1.87
N THR A 5 -6.38 -3.12 -2.76
CA THR A 5 -6.36 -4.60 -2.81
C THR A 5 -5.46 -5.13 -3.93
N ASP A 6 -4.92 -4.27 -4.79
CA ASP A 6 -4.16 -4.68 -5.98
C ASP A 6 -2.70 -5.03 -5.62
N VAL A 7 -2.16 -4.40 -4.57
CA VAL A 7 -0.83 -4.64 -4.00
C VAL A 7 -0.91 -4.48 -2.48
N GLY A 8 -0.11 -5.20 -1.70
CA GLY A 8 0.05 -4.92 -0.27
C GLY A 8 -0.05 -6.13 0.65
N PRO A 9 -0.54 -5.93 1.90
CA PRO A 9 -1.47 -4.89 2.37
C PRO A 9 -0.89 -3.47 2.47
N ARG A 10 -1.62 -2.47 1.95
CA ARG A 10 -1.15 -1.07 1.86
C ARG A 10 -2.26 -0.02 1.96
N ILE A 11 -2.02 1.02 2.75
CA ILE A 11 -2.83 2.24 2.78
C ILE A 11 -2.22 3.23 1.79
N ILE A 12 -2.96 3.58 0.74
CA ILE A 12 -2.46 4.47 -0.31
C ILE A 12 -2.90 5.93 -0.11
N HIS A 13 -3.96 6.16 0.67
CA HIS A 13 -4.43 7.51 1.01
C HIS A 13 -4.81 7.66 2.48
N PHE A 14 -4.28 8.70 3.12
CA PHE A 14 -4.67 9.11 4.48
C PHE A 14 -4.89 10.62 4.53
N GLY A 15 -6.07 11.04 4.98
CA GLY A 15 -6.52 12.44 4.96
C GLY A 15 -8.03 12.54 5.13
N PHE A 16 -8.53 13.77 5.27
CA PHE A 16 -9.98 14.07 5.33
C PHE A 16 -10.68 13.73 3.99
N ALA A 17 -11.99 13.49 4.04
CA ALA A 17 -12.79 13.27 2.83
C ALA A 17 -12.70 14.50 1.90
N GLY A 18 -12.32 14.29 0.64
CA GLY A 18 -12.06 15.35 -0.33
C GLY A 18 -10.80 16.20 -0.05
N GLY A 19 -10.07 15.92 1.03
CA GLY A 19 -8.85 16.61 1.40
C GLY A 19 -7.61 16.03 0.71
N GLN A 20 -6.46 16.66 0.98
CA GLN A 20 -5.17 16.17 0.47
C GLN A 20 -4.79 14.81 1.07
N ASN A 21 -4.05 14.03 0.29
CA ASN A 21 -3.37 12.84 0.80
C ASN A 21 -2.12 13.25 1.58
N LEU A 22 -2.00 12.83 2.83
CA LEU A 22 -0.82 13.06 3.67
C LEU A 22 0.34 12.12 3.31
N PHE A 23 0.08 11.04 2.57
CA PHE A 23 1.12 10.17 2.05
C PHE A 23 1.56 10.60 0.65
N LYS A 24 2.87 10.45 0.36
CA LYS A 24 3.37 10.47 -1.01
C LYS A 24 2.95 9.20 -1.73
N VAL A 25 2.49 9.34 -2.96
CA VAL A 25 2.31 8.24 -3.93
C VAL A 25 3.22 8.54 -5.12
N PHE A 26 3.97 7.55 -5.57
CA PHE A 26 4.92 7.70 -6.68
C PHE A 26 4.22 7.36 -8.01
N ASN A 27 4.22 8.32 -8.93
CA ASN A 27 3.52 8.18 -10.22
C ASN A 27 4.16 7.10 -11.09
N GLU A 28 5.47 6.92 -10.94
CA GLU A 28 6.30 5.97 -11.68
C GLU A 28 5.90 4.51 -11.41
N THR A 29 5.35 4.26 -10.22
CA THR A 29 4.90 2.92 -9.78
C THR A 29 3.39 2.74 -9.83
N ARG A 30 2.65 3.78 -10.24
CA ARG A 30 1.19 3.77 -10.20
C ARG A 30 0.64 2.74 -11.20
N GLY A 31 -0.21 1.84 -10.71
CA GLY A 31 -0.84 0.79 -11.53
C GLY A 31 0.07 -0.40 -11.85
N LEU A 32 1.31 -0.41 -11.36
CA LEU A 32 2.16 -1.60 -11.47
C LEU A 32 1.74 -2.64 -10.43
N VAL A 33 1.62 -3.88 -10.88
CA VAL A 33 1.31 -5.06 -10.06
C VAL A 33 2.32 -6.16 -10.38
N ASP A 34 2.35 -7.22 -9.57
CA ASP A 34 3.18 -8.43 -9.74
C ASP A 34 4.70 -8.18 -9.77
N GLY A 35 5.49 -9.23 -9.99
CA GLY A 35 6.95 -9.16 -10.11
C GLY A 35 7.71 -9.32 -8.80
N GLU A 36 8.99 -9.67 -8.94
CA GLU A 36 9.83 -10.17 -7.84
C GLU A 36 10.58 -9.07 -7.07
N ASP A 37 10.76 -7.91 -7.67
CA ASP A 37 11.49 -6.81 -7.05
C ASP A 37 10.58 -5.95 -6.18
N TRP A 38 11.12 -5.49 -5.06
CA TRP A 38 10.48 -4.49 -4.23
C TRP A 38 10.23 -3.19 -5.01
N ARG A 39 9.01 -2.63 -4.89
CA ARG A 39 8.68 -1.32 -5.46
C ARG A 39 8.15 -0.36 -4.40
N ASN A 40 8.55 0.90 -4.55
CA ASN A 40 8.07 1.97 -3.68
C ASN A 40 6.79 2.60 -4.25
N TYR A 41 5.65 1.99 -3.96
CA TYR A 41 4.34 2.56 -4.33
C TYR A 41 3.96 3.84 -3.56
N GLY A 42 4.73 4.19 -2.52
CA GLY A 42 4.34 5.21 -1.55
C GLY A 42 3.25 4.71 -0.60
N GLY A 43 2.53 5.62 0.07
CA GLY A 43 1.58 5.22 1.11
C GLY A 43 2.26 4.61 2.34
N HIS A 44 1.54 3.72 3.02
CA HIS A 44 2.01 3.02 4.21
C HIS A 44 1.83 1.50 4.04
N ARG A 45 2.90 0.73 4.29
CA ARG A 45 2.93 -0.74 4.24
C ARG A 45 3.40 -1.31 5.58
N LEU A 46 3.19 -2.61 5.78
CA LEU A 46 3.83 -3.33 6.86
C LEU A 46 5.36 -3.36 6.65
N TRP A 47 6.08 -3.18 7.75
CA TRP A 47 7.53 -3.14 7.80
C TRP A 47 8.01 -3.91 9.05
N HIS A 48 9.15 -4.57 8.93
CA HIS A 48 9.73 -5.38 10.00
C HIS A 48 11.06 -4.78 10.47
N ALA A 49 11.17 -4.57 11.79
CA ALA A 49 12.37 -4.04 12.46
C ALA A 49 13.32 -5.16 12.92
N PRO A 50 14.64 -4.90 13.07
CA PRO A 50 15.35 -3.80 12.44
C PRO A 50 15.40 -3.98 10.91
N GLU A 51 15.80 -2.93 10.20
CA GLU A 51 15.97 -2.98 8.75
C GLU A 51 17.01 -4.03 8.34
N SER A 52 16.63 -4.94 7.45
CA SER A 52 17.49 -6.00 6.94
C SER A 52 17.02 -6.47 5.59
N ILE A 53 17.93 -6.54 4.62
CA ILE A 53 17.69 -7.21 3.34
C ILE A 53 17.81 -8.74 3.55
N PRO A 54 16.96 -9.57 2.90
CA PRO A 54 15.83 -9.19 2.05
C PRO A 54 14.53 -8.94 2.82
N ARG A 55 14.46 -9.31 4.10
CA ARG A 55 13.22 -9.36 4.90
C ARG A 55 12.43 -8.04 4.88
N THR A 56 13.09 -6.91 5.09
CA THR A 56 12.46 -5.58 5.14
C THR A 56 11.96 -5.12 3.77
N TYR A 57 12.60 -5.59 2.71
CA TYR A 57 12.32 -5.25 1.32
C TYR A 57 11.63 -6.39 0.59
N PHE A 58 10.90 -7.26 1.30
CA PHE A 58 10.13 -8.30 0.64
C PHE A 58 9.06 -7.63 -0.26
N PRO A 59 8.91 -8.06 -1.54
CA PRO A 59 7.93 -7.49 -2.46
C PRO A 59 6.51 -7.73 -1.94
N ASP A 60 5.69 -6.67 -1.93
CA ASP A 60 4.26 -6.72 -1.62
C ASP A 60 3.42 -6.40 -2.87
N ASN A 61 3.86 -6.91 -4.02
CA ASN A 61 3.33 -6.53 -5.34
C ASN A 61 2.08 -7.33 -5.75
N THR A 62 1.66 -8.31 -4.95
CA THR A 62 0.54 -9.20 -5.27
C THR A 62 -0.77 -8.70 -4.65
N PRO A 63 -1.91 -9.00 -5.26
CA PRO A 63 -3.21 -8.62 -4.73
C PRO A 63 -3.47 -9.32 -3.39
N VAL A 64 -4.24 -8.65 -2.54
CA VAL A 64 -4.71 -9.19 -1.25
C VAL A 64 -6.21 -9.41 -1.28
N GLN A 65 -6.65 -10.48 -0.64
CA GLN A 65 -8.07 -10.72 -0.43
C GLN A 65 -8.60 -9.79 0.67
N PHE A 66 -9.81 -9.27 0.45
CA PHE A 66 -10.52 -8.46 1.43
C PHE A 66 -11.82 -9.15 1.82
N GLU A 67 -12.00 -9.35 3.12
CA GLU A 67 -13.24 -9.83 3.72
C GLU A 67 -13.75 -8.77 4.71
N GLY A 68 -14.91 -8.18 4.43
CA GLY A 68 -15.52 -7.16 5.26
C GLY A 68 -16.70 -6.48 4.58
N GLU A 69 -17.52 -5.79 5.37
CA GLU A 69 -18.66 -5.04 4.84
C GLU A 69 -18.21 -3.71 4.24
N LYS A 70 -18.77 -3.34 3.08
CA LYS A 70 -18.45 -2.09 2.35
C LYS A 70 -18.85 -0.79 3.09
N ASN A 71 -19.38 -0.87 4.31
CA ASN A 71 -20.00 0.24 5.04
C ASN A 71 -19.28 0.61 6.35
N PHE A 72 -17.95 0.59 6.39
CA PHE A 72 -17.29 0.84 7.67
C PHE A 72 -17.23 2.31 8.11
N LEU A 73 -17.43 3.29 7.23
CA LEU A 73 -17.49 4.72 7.59
C LEU A 73 -18.30 5.52 6.56
N SER A 74 -19.54 5.86 6.91
CA SER A 74 -20.29 7.00 6.35
C SER A 74 -19.87 8.31 7.02
#